data_AF-A0A0N4Z219-F1
#
_entry.id   AF-A0A0N4Z219-F1
#
_cell.length_a   1.000
_cell.length_b   1.000
_cell.length_c   1.000
_cell.angle_alpha   90.00
_cell.angle_beta   90.00
_cell.angle_gamma   90.00
#
_symmetry.space_group_name_H-M   'P 1'
#
loop_
_entity.id
_entity.type
_entity.pdbx_description
1 polymer ?
#
loop_
_entity_poly.entity_id
_entity_poly.type
_entity_poly.pdbx_seq_one_letter_code
_entity_poly.pdbx_strand_id
1 'polypeptide(L)'
;MPKKSTLEKVKNDPKDCGIEKKRCIQTNSYLLFTLFIAMIISISHSIYLFQLYENDIHFSYLADFEREMAYRTEMGLYFSYYKTIVEADSFINGLNKIIHDNVTEYGHEINTLNRFNLYPEVILGFLYRNFRSLNNYYQFSKELCYTTNRGNDLPPISSCEGLINYHYFYMYGVFLVAGTVAGSIFLISTSLSETILGGLLSTCCFMFNHGESTRVQWTPPLRESFGKELSSLLFKPSSYSLNLIDSDIVYHTLQCLAFCLLSVIIMRLKLFATPHLCIISSVFFKPSLFPLKLKNLYIYGVIIALISCMGYQGVSNVKQEISKQGEYSNPDQEYLFNWIIKNTKQDDVFAGPMPLMANVKLSTLRPIVNHPHYEHVEIRDRTLKVYSMFSKKPLLKVYNTLKDMGVKYFLFQAHNCMSHPTKPQCSYKMMWDLQDPQNIGNINNCDLIEKTIKTRNQKFIEPFEVVYNQKNYIIMKL
;
A
#
# COMPACT_ATOMS: atom_id res chain seq x y z
N MET A 1 11.80 41.92 -64.10
CA MET A 1 11.26 40.68 -64.71
C MET A 1 12.03 39.49 -64.15
N PRO A 2 11.35 38.57 -63.43
CA PRO A 2 11.97 37.50 -62.67
C PRO A 2 12.28 36.27 -63.56
N LYS A 3 13.36 35.55 -63.22
CA LYS A 3 13.74 34.27 -63.84
C LYS A 3 12.74 33.17 -63.43
N LYS A 4 12.15 32.51 -64.44
CA LYS A 4 11.28 31.33 -64.29
C LYS A 4 12.03 30.16 -63.63
N SER A 5 11.41 29.59 -62.61
CA SER A 5 11.75 28.30 -62.00
C SER A 5 11.38 27.14 -62.93
N THR A 6 12.33 26.28 -63.25
CA THR A 6 12.10 24.99 -63.92
C THR A 6 11.67 23.97 -62.86
N LEU A 7 10.41 23.51 -62.90
CA LEU A 7 9.93 22.36 -62.14
C LEU A 7 10.52 21.07 -62.75
N GLU A 8 11.50 20.47 -62.09
CA GLU A 8 11.85 19.06 -62.31
C GLU A 8 10.83 18.18 -61.59
N LYS A 9 10.03 17.46 -62.38
CA LYS A 9 9.15 16.38 -61.90
C LYS A 9 10.01 15.23 -61.37
N VAL A 10 10.04 15.05 -60.05
CA VAL A 10 10.48 13.80 -59.42
C VAL A 10 9.53 12.69 -59.87
N LYS A 11 10.04 11.76 -60.68
CA LYS A 11 9.36 10.50 -60.99
C LYS A 11 9.35 9.65 -59.71
N ASN A 12 8.17 9.42 -59.15
CA ASN A 12 7.98 8.42 -58.09
C ASN A 12 8.12 7.02 -58.70
N ASP A 13 9.19 6.31 -58.34
CA ASP A 13 9.38 4.90 -58.66
C ASP A 13 8.39 4.03 -57.85
N PRO A 14 7.78 2.97 -58.43
CA PRO A 14 6.80 2.11 -57.74
C PRO A 14 7.34 1.31 -56.53
N LYS A 15 8.64 1.43 -56.22
CA LYS A 15 9.30 0.69 -55.12
C LYS A 15 9.09 1.33 -53.74
N ASP A 16 8.76 2.62 -53.66
CA ASP A 16 8.63 3.34 -52.37
C ASP A 16 7.37 2.95 -51.58
N CYS A 17 6.28 2.59 -52.29
CA CYS A 17 5.01 2.18 -51.65
C CYS A 17 5.13 0.83 -50.88
N GLY A 18 6.07 -0.03 -51.26
CA GLY A 18 6.33 -1.30 -50.55
C GLY A 18 7.23 -1.16 -49.32
N ILE A 19 8.07 -0.13 -49.28
CA ILE A 19 9.04 0.11 -48.19
C ILE A 19 8.32 0.72 -46.98
N GLU A 20 7.40 1.66 -47.19
CA GLU A 20 6.54 2.21 -46.11
C GLU A 20 5.64 1.13 -45.51
N LYS A 21 5.06 0.24 -46.33
CA LYS A 21 4.22 -0.86 -45.85
C LYS A 21 5.03 -1.90 -45.06
N LYS A 22 6.23 -2.27 -45.52
CA LYS A 22 7.13 -3.17 -44.77
C LYS A 22 7.65 -2.53 -43.49
N ARG A 23 7.99 -1.24 -43.51
CA ARG A 23 8.44 -0.48 -42.33
C ARG A 23 7.31 -0.35 -41.30
N CYS A 24 6.08 -0.04 -41.71
CA CYS A 24 4.90 -0.06 -40.82
C CYS A 24 4.59 -1.45 -40.24
N ILE A 25 4.67 -2.53 -41.04
CA ILE A 25 4.44 -3.90 -40.55
C ILE A 25 5.54 -4.32 -39.56
N GLN A 26 6.79 -3.98 -39.85
CA GLN A 26 7.93 -4.26 -38.97
C GLN A 26 7.85 -3.46 -37.66
N THR A 27 7.41 -2.20 -37.71
CA THR A 27 7.15 -1.37 -36.53
C THR A 27 5.99 -1.92 -35.69
N ASN A 28 4.89 -2.36 -36.32
CA ASN A 28 3.77 -2.98 -35.60
C ASN A 28 4.14 -4.33 -34.98
N SER A 29 4.92 -5.16 -35.68
CA SER A 29 5.39 -6.45 -35.14
C SER A 29 6.34 -6.24 -33.95
N TYR A 30 7.24 -5.26 -34.03
CA TYR A 30 8.13 -4.88 -32.94
C TYR A 30 7.37 -4.34 -31.71
N LEU A 31 6.35 -3.51 -31.93
CA LEU A 31 5.49 -2.98 -30.87
C LEU A 31 4.72 -4.10 -30.17
N LEU A 32 4.08 -5.00 -30.93
CA LEU A 32 3.35 -6.15 -30.39
C LEU A 32 4.28 -7.06 -29.58
N PHE A 33 5.48 -7.33 -30.08
CA PHE A 33 6.49 -8.11 -29.37
C PHE A 33 6.93 -7.46 -28.06
N THR A 34 7.14 -6.14 -28.07
CA THR A 34 7.50 -5.35 -26.87
C THR A 34 6.38 -5.38 -25.82
N LEU A 35 5.13 -5.20 -26.23
CA LEU A 35 3.97 -5.30 -25.35
C LEU A 35 3.80 -6.70 -24.77
N PHE A 36 4.08 -7.74 -25.55
CA PHE A 36 4.06 -9.13 -25.09
C PHE A 36 5.10 -9.38 -23.99
N ILE A 37 6.34 -8.90 -24.16
CA ILE A 37 7.38 -9.00 -23.12
C ILE A 37 6.94 -8.24 -21.86
N ALA A 38 6.41 -7.02 -22.00
CA ALA A 38 5.94 -6.22 -20.87
C ALA A 38 4.83 -6.92 -20.08
N MET A 39 3.92 -7.62 -20.77
CA MET A 39 2.87 -8.42 -20.15
C MET A 39 3.45 -9.59 -19.36
N ILE A 40 4.42 -10.33 -19.91
CA ILE A 40 5.11 -11.43 -19.20
C ILE A 40 5.79 -10.89 -17.94
N ILE A 41 6.56 -9.80 -18.06
CA ILE A 41 7.24 -9.17 -16.91
C ILE A 41 6.24 -8.77 -15.83
N SER A 42 5.10 -8.19 -16.22
CA SER A 42 4.06 -7.77 -15.28
C SER A 42 3.44 -8.95 -14.54
N ILE A 43 3.09 -10.03 -15.26
CA ILE A 43 2.53 -11.25 -14.67
C ILE A 43 3.54 -11.92 -13.73
N SER A 44 4.79 -12.07 -14.17
CA SER A 44 5.86 -12.62 -13.33
C SER A 44 6.09 -11.79 -12.07
N HIS A 45 6.04 -10.46 -12.18
CA HIS A 45 6.17 -9.57 -11.03
C HIS A 45 4.98 -9.67 -10.07
N SER A 46 3.74 -9.77 -10.57
CA SER A 46 2.57 -10.03 -9.72
C SER A 46 2.68 -11.34 -8.93
N ILE A 47 3.11 -12.42 -9.59
CA ILE A 47 3.31 -13.72 -8.93
C ILE A 47 4.42 -13.61 -7.89
N TYR A 48 5.51 -12.92 -8.22
CA TYR A 48 6.62 -12.68 -7.29
C TYR A 48 6.17 -11.91 -6.04
N LEU A 49 5.41 -10.83 -6.20
CA LEU A 49 4.87 -10.04 -5.08
C LEU A 49 3.96 -10.88 -4.18
N PHE A 50 3.07 -11.69 -4.78
CA PHE A 50 2.20 -12.58 -4.02
C PHE A 50 3.02 -13.62 -3.25
N GLN A 51 4.04 -14.22 -3.86
CA GLN A 51 4.91 -15.18 -3.19
C GLN A 51 5.64 -14.56 -2.00
N LEU A 52 6.15 -13.33 -2.14
CA LEU A 52 6.81 -12.64 -1.03
C LEU A 52 5.85 -12.33 0.12
N TYR A 53 4.62 -11.93 -0.21
CA TYR A 53 3.59 -11.71 0.81
C TYR A 53 3.20 -12.99 1.54
N GLU A 54 2.99 -14.07 0.79
CA GLU A 54 2.68 -15.39 1.36
C GLU A 54 3.80 -15.89 2.26
N ASN A 55 5.05 -15.70 1.85
CA ASN A 55 6.22 -16.10 2.61
C ASN A 55 6.42 -15.27 3.90
N ASP A 56 5.98 -14.02 3.95
CA ASP A 56 6.14 -13.14 5.13
C ASP A 56 5.05 -13.35 6.19
N ILE A 57 3.80 -13.55 5.77
CA ILE A 57 2.64 -13.58 6.68
C ILE A 57 2.03 -14.98 6.81
N HIS A 58 2.27 -15.87 5.85
CA HIS A 58 1.58 -17.13 5.66
C HIS A 58 0.06 -16.93 5.54
N PHE A 59 -0.35 -16.08 4.59
CA PHE A 59 -1.72 -15.61 4.43
C PHE A 59 -2.71 -16.75 4.14
N SER A 60 -2.22 -17.82 3.53
CA SER A 60 -3.00 -19.02 3.23
C SER A 60 -3.45 -19.80 4.47
N TYR A 61 -2.62 -19.81 5.51
CA TYR A 61 -2.92 -20.46 6.77
C TYR A 61 -3.92 -19.69 7.65
N LEU A 62 -3.95 -18.36 7.55
CA LEU A 62 -4.79 -17.50 8.39
C LEU A 62 -6.28 -17.65 8.09
N ALA A 63 -7.12 -17.65 9.14
CA ALA A 63 -8.56 -17.49 8.97
C ALA A 63 -8.94 -16.06 8.55
N ASP A 64 -10.14 -15.88 7.97
CA ASP A 64 -10.62 -14.56 7.51
C ASP A 64 -10.53 -13.48 8.59
N PHE A 65 -10.89 -13.82 9.83
CA PHE A 65 -10.77 -12.91 10.95
C PHE A 65 -9.31 -12.52 11.28
N GLU A 66 -8.38 -13.47 11.20
CA GLU A 66 -6.95 -13.19 11.44
C GLU A 66 -6.33 -12.38 10.28
N ARG A 67 -6.78 -12.62 9.04
CA ARG A 67 -6.41 -11.82 7.86
C ARG A 67 -6.79 -10.35 8.06
N GLU A 68 -7.98 -10.09 8.60
CA GLU A 68 -8.40 -8.72 8.93
C GLU A 68 -7.53 -8.09 10.02
N MET A 69 -7.15 -8.87 11.02
CA MET A 69 -6.28 -8.40 12.10
C MET A 69 -4.86 -8.08 11.61
N ALA A 70 -4.38 -8.75 10.57
CA ALA A 70 -3.07 -8.47 9.97
C ALA A 70 -3.01 -7.08 9.31
N TYR A 71 -4.15 -6.56 8.82
CA TYR A 71 -4.22 -5.23 8.24
C TYR A 71 -4.22 -4.14 9.31
N ARG A 72 -3.06 -3.53 9.55
CA ARG A 72 -2.88 -2.46 10.55
C ARG A 72 -3.02 -1.07 9.93
N THR A 73 -3.33 -0.08 10.75
CA THR A 73 -3.33 1.34 10.35
C THR A 73 -4.26 1.60 9.15
N GLU A 74 -3.83 2.36 8.14
CA GLU A 74 -4.67 2.70 7.00
C GLU A 74 -5.10 1.48 6.19
N MET A 75 -4.30 0.40 6.16
CA MET A 75 -4.65 -0.83 5.44
C MET A 75 -5.99 -1.39 5.90
N GLY A 76 -6.19 -1.45 7.22
CA GLY A 76 -7.43 -1.96 7.82
C GLY A 76 -8.63 -1.08 7.47
N LEU A 77 -8.45 0.25 7.44
CA LEU A 77 -9.50 1.17 7.01
C LEU A 77 -9.89 0.96 5.56
N TYR A 78 -8.92 0.96 4.64
CA TYR A 78 -9.21 0.81 3.21
C TYR A 78 -9.91 -0.51 2.91
N PHE A 79 -9.41 -1.61 3.50
CA PHE A 79 -10.04 -2.91 3.38
C PHE A 79 -11.46 -2.94 3.99
N SER A 80 -11.73 -2.18 5.08
CA SER A 80 -13.07 -2.10 5.67
C SER A 80 -14.13 -1.51 4.73
N TYR A 81 -13.76 -0.56 3.87
CA TYR A 81 -14.68 0.01 2.87
C TYR A 81 -14.95 -0.97 1.75
N TYR A 82 -13.91 -1.66 1.26
CA TYR A 82 -14.09 -2.77 0.32
C TYR A 82 -15.02 -3.85 0.89
N LYS A 83 -14.78 -4.29 2.14
CA LYS A 83 -15.62 -5.23 2.88
C LYS A 83 -17.08 -4.77 2.92
N THR A 84 -17.31 -3.51 3.28
CA THR A 84 -18.66 -2.91 3.32
C THR A 84 -19.38 -3.00 1.96
N ILE A 85 -18.67 -2.80 0.85
CA ILE A 85 -19.24 -2.89 -0.51
C ILE A 85 -19.55 -4.34 -0.88
N VAL A 86 -18.67 -5.30 -0.57
CA VAL A 86 -18.86 -6.69 -0.99
C VAL A 86 -19.90 -7.43 -0.14
N GLU A 87 -20.05 -7.04 1.13
CA GLU A 87 -21.02 -7.64 2.06
C GLU A 87 -22.42 -7.01 1.99
N ALA A 88 -22.56 -5.81 1.42
CA ALA A 88 -23.88 -5.16 1.29
C ALA A 88 -24.86 -5.96 0.40
N ASP A 89 -26.16 -5.77 0.60
CA ASP A 89 -27.19 -6.47 -0.19
C ASP A 89 -27.09 -6.13 -1.69
N SER A 90 -26.80 -4.87 -2.00
CA SER A 90 -26.58 -4.40 -3.37
C SER A 90 -25.34 -3.50 -3.44
N PHE A 91 -24.75 -3.41 -4.64
CA PHE A 91 -23.60 -2.53 -4.87
C PHE A 91 -23.93 -1.07 -4.56
N ILE A 92 -25.12 -0.60 -4.95
CA ILE A 92 -25.58 0.77 -4.69
C ILE A 92 -25.77 1.01 -3.19
N ASN A 93 -26.32 0.03 -2.46
CA ASN A 93 -26.45 0.14 -1.00
C ASN A 93 -25.06 0.23 -0.34
N GLY A 94 -24.10 -0.60 -0.76
CA GLY A 94 -22.71 -0.54 -0.29
C GLY A 94 -22.05 0.80 -0.60
N LEU A 95 -22.26 1.33 -1.82
CA LEU A 95 -21.74 2.64 -2.22
C LEU A 95 -22.36 3.78 -1.41
N ASN A 96 -23.67 3.75 -1.16
CA ASN A 96 -24.35 4.75 -0.32
C ASN A 96 -23.83 4.71 1.13
N LYS A 97 -23.58 3.52 1.69
CA LYS A 97 -23.01 3.37 3.04
C LYS A 97 -21.62 4.01 3.18
N ILE A 98 -20.79 3.99 2.15
CA ILE A 98 -19.46 4.63 2.20
C ILE A 98 -19.50 6.13 1.87
N ILE A 99 -20.46 6.57 1.05
CA ILE A 99 -20.65 8.00 0.73
C ILE A 99 -21.27 8.76 1.92
N HIS A 100 -22.14 8.10 2.68
CA HIS A 100 -22.82 8.65 3.84
C HIS A 100 -22.35 7.94 5.11
N ASP A 101 -21.04 7.91 5.34
CA ASP A 101 -20.45 7.18 6.45
C ASP A 101 -20.43 8.00 7.73
N ASN A 102 -21.02 7.46 8.79
CA ASN A 102 -21.02 8.02 10.14
C ASN A 102 -20.25 7.16 11.16
N VAL A 103 -19.59 6.10 10.70
CA VAL A 103 -18.91 5.10 11.55
C VAL A 103 -17.41 5.40 11.68
N THR A 104 -16.76 5.87 10.60
CA THR A 104 -15.30 6.17 10.64
C THR A 104 -14.98 7.41 11.48
N GLU A 105 -15.83 8.43 11.45
CA GLU A 105 -15.66 9.69 12.19
C GLU A 105 -16.91 9.96 13.03
N TYR A 106 -17.06 9.21 14.12
CA TYR A 106 -18.29 9.26 14.93
C TYR A 106 -18.70 10.69 15.29
N GLY A 107 -19.98 10.99 15.08
CA GLY A 107 -20.58 12.33 15.26
C GLY A 107 -20.61 13.19 13.99
N HIS A 108 -19.98 12.74 12.91
CA HIS A 108 -19.98 13.42 11.62
C HIS A 108 -20.31 12.44 10.51
N GLU A 109 -21.04 12.92 9.50
CA GLU A 109 -21.25 12.18 8.27
C GLU A 109 -20.24 12.66 7.23
N ILE A 110 -19.47 11.72 6.68
CA ILE A 110 -18.38 12.04 5.76
C ILE A 110 -18.50 11.24 4.48
N ASN A 111 -18.16 11.88 3.36
CA ASN A 111 -17.98 11.20 2.09
C ASN A 111 -16.58 10.58 2.04
N THR A 112 -16.49 9.32 2.46
CA THR A 112 -15.21 8.59 2.51
C THR A 112 -14.63 8.33 1.14
N LEU A 113 -15.47 8.20 0.10
CA LEU A 113 -15.04 7.97 -1.28
C LEU A 113 -14.13 9.10 -1.77
N ASN A 114 -14.60 10.34 -1.66
CA ASN A 114 -13.83 11.51 -2.06
C ASN A 114 -12.70 11.80 -1.06
N ARG A 115 -12.99 11.70 0.25
CA ARG A 115 -12.03 12.04 1.30
C ARG A 115 -10.78 11.16 1.30
N PHE A 116 -10.94 9.86 1.06
CA PHE A 116 -9.84 8.89 1.10
C PHE A 116 -9.48 8.30 -0.27
N ASN A 117 -10.05 8.84 -1.35
CA ASN A 117 -9.78 8.38 -2.73
C ASN A 117 -9.98 6.86 -2.90
N LEU A 118 -11.16 6.36 -2.49
CA LEU A 118 -11.49 4.92 -2.42
C LEU A 118 -11.91 4.29 -3.77
N TYR A 119 -11.62 4.94 -4.90
CA TYR A 119 -11.99 4.40 -6.21
C TYR A 119 -11.44 3.00 -6.48
N PRO A 120 -10.18 2.65 -6.13
CA PRO A 120 -9.68 1.28 -6.31
C PRO A 120 -10.53 0.22 -5.61
N GLU A 121 -10.96 0.47 -4.37
CA GLU A 121 -11.80 -0.43 -3.57
C GLU A 121 -13.19 -0.56 -4.16
N VAL A 122 -13.76 0.55 -4.66
CA VAL A 122 -15.07 0.54 -5.33
C VAL A 122 -15.01 -0.29 -6.60
N ILE A 123 -13.96 -0.12 -7.41
CA ILE A 123 -13.76 -0.89 -8.65
C ILE A 123 -13.56 -2.37 -8.31
N LEU A 124 -12.67 -2.71 -7.38
CA LEU A 124 -12.45 -4.09 -6.95
C LEU A 124 -13.70 -4.71 -6.35
N GLY A 125 -14.46 -3.97 -5.53
CA GLY A 125 -15.73 -4.41 -4.95
C GLY A 125 -16.78 -4.68 -6.02
N PHE A 126 -16.90 -3.82 -7.03
CA PHE A 126 -17.77 -4.05 -8.17
C PHE A 126 -17.35 -5.32 -8.95
N LEU A 127 -16.07 -5.44 -9.29
CA LEU A 127 -15.53 -6.60 -10.01
C LEU A 127 -15.77 -7.91 -9.24
N TYR A 128 -15.52 -7.90 -7.92
CA TYR A 128 -15.74 -9.07 -7.06
C TYR A 128 -17.21 -9.50 -7.04
N ARG A 129 -18.15 -8.57 -6.90
CA ARG A 129 -19.59 -8.89 -6.88
C ARG A 129 -20.05 -9.51 -8.20
N ASN A 130 -19.58 -8.97 -9.33
CA ASN A 130 -19.87 -9.54 -10.65
C ASN A 130 -19.22 -10.92 -10.81
N PHE A 131 -17.95 -11.06 -10.43
CA PHE A 131 -17.23 -12.32 -10.42
C PHE A 131 -17.97 -13.39 -9.62
N ARG A 132 -18.39 -13.06 -8.39
CA ARG A 132 -19.15 -13.96 -7.51
C ARG A 132 -20.50 -14.34 -8.12
N SER A 133 -21.22 -13.36 -8.69
CA SER A 133 -22.49 -13.62 -9.38
C SER A 133 -22.32 -14.57 -10.56
N LEU A 134 -21.28 -14.38 -11.38
CA LEU A 134 -20.97 -15.26 -12.51
C LEU A 134 -20.54 -16.65 -12.03
N ASN A 135 -19.71 -16.72 -10.99
CA ASN A 135 -19.27 -17.99 -10.44
C ASN A 135 -20.41 -18.79 -9.80
N ASN A 136 -21.40 -18.12 -9.20
CA ASN A 136 -22.60 -18.78 -8.69
C ASN A 136 -23.42 -19.45 -9.81
N TYR A 137 -23.39 -18.91 -11.03
CA TYR A 137 -24.10 -19.46 -12.18
C TYR A 137 -23.30 -20.56 -12.90
N TYR A 138 -22.01 -20.31 -13.18
CA TYR A 138 -21.17 -21.18 -14.00
C TYR A 138 -20.25 -22.14 -13.22
N GLN A 139 -20.05 -21.91 -11.92
CA GLN A 139 -19.21 -22.72 -11.02
C GLN A 139 -17.80 -23.02 -11.56
N PHE A 140 -17.17 -22.03 -12.21
CA PHE A 140 -15.85 -22.20 -12.84
C PHE A 140 -14.68 -22.14 -11.86
N SER A 141 -14.87 -21.56 -10.67
CA SER A 141 -13.89 -21.47 -9.59
C SER A 141 -14.44 -22.15 -8.33
N LYS A 142 -13.54 -22.80 -7.57
CA LYS A 142 -13.83 -23.43 -6.28
C LYS A 142 -12.88 -22.88 -5.22
N GLU A 143 -13.36 -22.78 -4.00
CA GLU A 143 -12.52 -22.51 -2.83
C GLU A 143 -12.04 -23.83 -2.20
N LEU A 144 -10.81 -23.83 -1.73
CA LEU A 144 -10.20 -24.94 -1.00
C LEU A 144 -10.15 -24.54 0.47
N CYS A 145 -10.88 -25.26 1.32
CA CYS A 145 -10.92 -24.99 2.75
C CYS A 145 -10.14 -26.04 3.53
N TYR A 146 -9.26 -25.57 4.41
CA TYR A 146 -8.47 -26.37 5.32
C TYR A 146 -8.86 -26.02 6.76
N THR A 147 -8.92 -27.02 7.63
CA THR A 147 -9.08 -26.80 9.06
C THR A 147 -7.77 -27.14 9.75
N THR A 148 -7.17 -26.15 10.41
CA THR A 148 -5.88 -26.32 11.07
C THR A 148 -6.06 -26.27 12.59
N ASN A 149 -5.53 -27.27 13.27
CA ASN A 149 -5.47 -27.30 14.74
C ASN A 149 -4.23 -26.51 15.17
N ARG A 150 -4.43 -25.37 15.84
CA ARG A 150 -3.34 -24.48 16.27
C ARG A 150 -2.57 -24.95 17.52
N GLY A 151 -2.99 -26.05 18.15
CA GLY A 151 -2.46 -26.50 19.44
C GLY A 151 -2.75 -25.54 20.60
N ASN A 152 -2.21 -25.80 21.79
CA ASN A 152 -2.26 -24.90 22.96
C ASN A 152 -3.67 -24.45 23.41
N ASP A 153 -4.66 -25.35 23.45
CA ASP A 153 -6.06 -25.07 23.84
C ASP A 153 -6.77 -23.96 23.02
N LEU A 154 -6.23 -23.59 21.85
CA LEU A 154 -6.86 -22.65 20.95
C LEU A 154 -7.91 -23.37 20.08
N PRO A 155 -9.07 -22.72 19.79
CA PRO A 155 -10.05 -23.30 18.89
C PRO A 155 -9.44 -23.51 17.49
N PRO A 156 -9.82 -24.60 16.79
CA PRO A 156 -9.41 -24.83 15.42
C PRO A 156 -9.92 -23.70 14.52
N ILE A 157 -9.11 -23.34 13.53
CA ILE A 157 -9.47 -22.32 12.56
C ILE A 157 -9.76 -22.96 11.20
N SER A 158 -10.76 -22.44 10.51
CA SER A 158 -11.06 -22.81 9.13
C SER A 158 -10.55 -21.70 8.21
N SER A 159 -9.62 -22.04 7.32
CA SER A 159 -9.10 -21.14 6.30
C SER A 159 -9.55 -21.62 4.93
N CYS A 160 -10.16 -20.73 4.15
CA CYS A 160 -10.53 -21.00 2.75
C CYS A 160 -9.68 -20.16 1.81
N GLU A 161 -9.12 -20.81 0.79
CA GLU A 161 -8.26 -20.23 -0.23
C GLU A 161 -8.98 -20.19 -1.59
N GLY A 162 -8.77 -19.12 -2.34
CA GLY A 162 -9.25 -18.98 -3.72
C GLY A 162 -9.98 -17.67 -4.01
N LEU A 163 -10.25 -17.41 -5.29
CA LEU A 163 -10.83 -16.15 -5.77
C LEU A 163 -12.28 -15.90 -5.31
N ILE A 164 -13.00 -16.94 -4.85
CA ILE A 164 -14.32 -16.79 -4.24
C ILE A 164 -14.22 -16.03 -2.92
N ASN A 165 -13.15 -16.25 -2.15
CA ASN A 165 -12.91 -15.52 -0.92
C ASN A 165 -12.51 -14.08 -1.26
N TYR A 166 -13.25 -13.10 -0.71
CA TYR A 166 -13.07 -11.69 -1.05
C TYR A 166 -11.72 -11.12 -0.58
N HIS A 167 -11.09 -11.71 0.44
CA HIS A 167 -9.74 -11.34 0.87
C HIS A 167 -8.73 -11.62 -0.24
N TYR A 168 -8.77 -12.84 -0.80
CA TYR A 168 -7.89 -13.21 -1.91
C TYR A 168 -8.16 -12.38 -3.15
N PHE A 169 -9.43 -12.20 -3.51
CA PHE A 169 -9.77 -11.38 -4.68
C PHE A 169 -9.20 -9.96 -4.58
N TYR A 170 -9.32 -9.33 -3.41
CA TYR A 170 -8.74 -8.02 -3.15
C TYR A 170 -7.22 -8.03 -3.28
N MET A 171 -6.56 -8.98 -2.63
CA MET A 171 -5.10 -9.09 -2.62
C MET A 171 -4.52 -9.37 -4.01
N TYR A 172 -5.11 -10.29 -4.76
CA TYR A 172 -4.73 -10.53 -6.16
C TYR A 172 -4.97 -9.29 -7.02
N GLY A 173 -6.07 -8.56 -6.80
CA GLY A 173 -6.33 -7.29 -7.49
C GLY A 173 -5.24 -6.25 -7.25
N VAL A 174 -4.81 -6.10 -5.99
CA VAL A 174 -3.71 -5.20 -5.60
C VAL A 174 -2.41 -5.62 -6.29
N PHE A 175 -2.00 -6.89 -6.18
CA PHE A 175 -0.76 -7.38 -6.76
C PHE A 175 -0.77 -7.43 -8.29
N LEU A 176 -1.94 -7.54 -8.92
CA LEU A 176 -2.09 -7.41 -10.36
C LEU A 176 -1.74 -5.98 -10.78
N VAL A 177 -2.34 -4.97 -10.12
CA VAL A 177 -2.05 -3.55 -10.41
C VAL A 177 -0.60 -3.22 -10.11
N ALA A 178 -0.08 -3.59 -8.93
CA ALA A 178 1.30 -3.34 -8.56
C ALA A 178 2.31 -4.10 -9.43
N GLY A 179 1.94 -5.27 -9.95
CA GLY A 179 2.74 -6.05 -10.89
C GLY A 179 3.06 -5.28 -12.17
N THR A 180 2.13 -4.45 -12.64
CA THR A 180 2.28 -3.66 -13.87
C THR A 180 3.38 -2.60 -13.82
N VAL A 181 3.88 -2.24 -12.62
CA VAL A 181 5.00 -1.31 -12.41
C VAL A 181 6.25 -1.78 -13.18
N ALA A 182 6.64 -3.05 -13.02
CA ALA A 182 7.83 -3.59 -13.68
C ALA A 182 7.70 -3.58 -15.22
N GLY A 183 6.50 -3.89 -15.74
CA GLY A 183 6.20 -3.79 -17.18
C GLY A 183 6.15 -2.36 -17.68
N SER A 184 5.66 -1.41 -16.88
CA SER A 184 5.62 0.02 -17.22
C SER A 184 7.04 0.60 -17.29
N ILE A 185 7.90 0.27 -16.33
CA ILE A 185 9.34 0.60 -16.37
C ILE A 185 9.99 0.05 -17.63
N PHE A 186 9.70 -1.20 -18.00
CA PHE A 186 10.21 -1.82 -19.23
C PHE A 186 9.77 -1.05 -20.48
N LEU A 187 8.49 -0.68 -20.60
CA LEU A 187 7.94 0.05 -21.75
C LEU A 187 8.51 1.46 -21.88
N ILE A 188 8.58 2.20 -20.77
CA ILE A 188 9.15 3.56 -20.74
C ILE A 188 10.63 3.50 -21.13
N SER A 189 11.39 2.58 -20.55
CA SER A 189 12.83 2.43 -20.80
C SER A 189 13.15 1.95 -22.21
N THR A 190 12.33 1.05 -22.78
CA THR A 190 12.43 0.65 -24.19
C THR A 190 12.14 1.83 -25.12
N SER A 191 11.18 2.67 -24.76
CA SER A 191 10.84 3.87 -25.53
C SER A 191 11.94 4.93 -25.48
N LEU A 192 12.59 5.11 -24.33
CA LEU A 192 13.69 6.07 -24.15
C LEU A 192 15.00 5.65 -24.82
N SER A 193 15.30 4.36 -24.79
CA SER A 193 16.54 3.80 -25.34
C SER A 193 16.43 3.35 -26.79
N GLU A 194 15.21 3.29 -27.35
CA GLU A 194 14.89 2.73 -28.66
C GLU A 194 15.31 1.25 -28.82
N THR A 195 15.58 0.55 -27.70
CA THR A 195 16.04 -0.84 -27.70
C THR A 195 15.38 -1.65 -26.58
N ILE A 196 15.07 -2.92 -26.86
CA ILE A 196 14.54 -3.87 -25.85
C ILE A 196 15.58 -4.12 -24.75
N LEU A 197 16.88 -4.07 -25.09
CA LEU A 197 17.97 -4.24 -24.13
C LEU A 197 17.98 -3.16 -23.05
N GLY A 198 17.69 -1.90 -23.41
CA GLY A 198 17.53 -0.83 -22.43
C GLY A 198 16.35 -1.08 -21.49
N GLY A 199 15.22 -1.56 -22.03
CA GLY A 199 14.09 -2.03 -21.23
C GLY A 199 14.45 -3.12 -20.23
N LEU A 200 15.11 -4.19 -20.71
CA LEU A 200 15.51 -5.32 -19.86
C LEU A 200 16.51 -4.90 -18.77
N LEU A 201 17.48 -4.04 -19.09
CA LEU A 201 18.42 -3.51 -18.09
C LEU A 201 17.66 -2.81 -16.96
N SER A 202 16.76 -1.88 -17.29
CA SER A 202 15.99 -1.13 -16.29
C SER A 202 15.14 -2.05 -15.42
N THR A 203 14.50 -3.07 -15.99
CA THR A 203 13.76 -4.08 -15.22
C THR A 203 14.68 -4.88 -14.31
N CYS A 204 15.86 -5.31 -14.78
CA CYS A 204 16.84 -6.00 -13.94
C CYS A 204 17.34 -5.10 -12.80
N CYS A 205 17.59 -3.81 -13.05
CA CYS A 205 17.97 -2.84 -12.03
C CYS A 205 16.85 -2.65 -10.98
N PHE A 206 15.60 -2.60 -11.43
CA PHE A 206 14.43 -2.52 -10.54
C PHE A 206 14.33 -3.76 -9.65
N MET A 207 14.44 -4.96 -10.22
CA MET A 207 14.39 -6.21 -9.45
C MET A 207 15.57 -6.35 -8.47
N PHE A 208 16.76 -5.89 -8.86
CA PHE A 208 17.94 -5.87 -7.99
C PHE A 208 17.72 -5.00 -6.75
N ASN A 209 17.04 -3.86 -6.91
CA ASN A 209 16.71 -2.91 -5.84
C ASN A 209 15.23 -3.01 -5.41
N HIS A 210 14.59 -4.17 -5.54
CA HIS A 210 13.15 -4.30 -5.37
C HIS A 210 12.66 -3.78 -3.99
N GLY A 211 13.34 -4.18 -2.91
CA GLY A 211 12.99 -3.75 -1.55
C GLY A 211 13.14 -2.25 -1.26
N GLU A 212 13.93 -1.52 -2.07
CA GLU A 212 14.03 -0.06 -2.01
C GLU A 212 13.10 0.65 -3.01
N SER A 213 12.61 -0.09 -4.01
CA SER A 213 11.77 0.44 -5.11
C SER A 213 10.28 0.24 -4.86
N THR A 214 9.90 -0.75 -4.06
CA THR A 214 8.52 -1.00 -3.68
C THR A 214 8.44 -1.61 -2.28
N ARG A 215 7.35 -1.31 -1.58
CA ARG A 215 7.00 -1.89 -0.28
C ARG A 215 5.66 -2.61 -0.28
N VAL A 216 5.08 -2.80 -1.48
CA VAL A 216 3.71 -3.30 -1.66
C VAL A 216 3.51 -4.66 -1.01
N GLN A 217 4.52 -5.53 -1.01
CA GLN A 217 4.43 -6.84 -0.36
C GLN A 217 4.12 -6.75 1.14
N TRP A 218 4.62 -5.75 1.88
CA TRP A 218 4.36 -5.65 3.32
C TRP A 218 3.09 -4.86 3.63
N THR A 219 2.70 -3.95 2.74
CA THR A 219 1.54 -3.09 2.95
C THR A 219 0.60 -3.03 1.73
N PRO A 220 -0.01 -4.15 1.30
CA PRO A 220 -0.74 -4.20 0.03
C PRO A 220 -1.94 -3.23 -0.07
N PRO A 221 -2.85 -3.12 0.92
CA PRO A 221 -4.04 -2.27 0.80
C PRO A 221 -3.78 -0.75 0.81
N LEU A 222 -2.54 -0.28 0.91
CA LEU A 222 -2.23 1.16 0.94
C LEU A 222 -2.41 1.83 -0.42
N ARG A 223 -2.62 3.15 -0.42
CA ARG A 223 -2.87 3.96 -1.63
C ARG A 223 -1.71 3.94 -2.59
N GLU A 224 -0.47 3.94 -2.09
CA GLU A 224 0.72 3.85 -2.94
C GLU A 224 0.81 2.53 -3.72
N SER A 225 0.17 1.45 -3.25
CA SER A 225 0.12 0.17 -3.97
C SER A 225 -0.77 0.24 -5.21
N PHE A 226 -1.76 1.14 -5.19
CA PHE A 226 -2.58 1.51 -6.35
C PHE A 226 -2.01 2.72 -7.11
N GLY A 227 -0.85 3.22 -6.66
CA GLY A 227 -0.24 4.47 -7.11
C GLY A 227 0.23 4.44 -8.56
N LYS A 228 -0.54 5.15 -9.41
CA LYS A 228 -0.16 6.16 -10.43
C LYS A 228 1.03 5.98 -11.38
N GLU A 229 1.79 4.89 -11.42
CA GLU A 229 2.68 4.63 -12.57
C GLU A 229 1.89 4.28 -13.85
N LEU A 230 0.57 4.05 -13.72
CA LEU A 230 -0.37 4.03 -14.85
C LEU A 230 -0.56 5.42 -15.49
N SER A 231 -0.31 6.53 -14.77
CA SER A 231 -0.55 7.89 -15.28
C SER A 231 0.54 8.39 -16.24
N SER A 232 1.77 7.90 -16.12
CA SER A 232 2.81 8.18 -17.12
C SER A 232 2.56 7.45 -18.45
N LEU A 233 1.80 6.35 -18.42
CA LEU A 233 1.39 5.60 -19.61
C LEU A 233 0.12 6.18 -20.28
N LEU A 234 -0.75 6.85 -19.52
CA LEU A 234 -2.01 7.44 -19.99
C LEU A 234 -1.89 8.91 -20.46
N PHE A 235 -0.86 9.66 -20.07
CA PHE A 235 -0.62 11.04 -20.55
C PHE A 235 0.35 11.13 -21.74
N LYS A 236 0.29 10.18 -22.68
CA LYS A 236 0.76 10.45 -24.05
C LYS A 236 -0.45 10.81 -24.91
N PRO A 237 -0.83 12.10 -25.05
CA PRO A 237 -1.68 12.48 -26.15
C PRO A 237 -0.92 12.17 -27.44
N SER A 238 -1.48 11.22 -28.21
CA SER A 238 -1.32 11.16 -29.65
C SER A 238 -1.43 12.57 -30.22
N SER A 239 -0.55 12.87 -31.19
CA SER A 239 -0.47 14.11 -31.98
C SER A 239 0.40 15.20 -31.35
N TYR A 240 1.65 15.33 -31.80
CA TYR A 240 2.16 16.48 -32.57
C TYR A 240 3.59 16.17 -33.03
N SER A 241 3.89 16.43 -34.30
CA SER A 241 5.17 16.15 -34.96
C SER A 241 6.26 17.18 -34.65
N LEU A 242 7.52 16.73 -34.68
CA LEU A 242 8.82 17.42 -34.55
C LEU A 242 9.43 17.53 -33.12
N ASN A 243 10.58 16.87 -32.92
CA ASN A 243 11.55 16.96 -31.80
C ASN A 243 11.16 16.40 -30.40
N LEU A 244 10.35 15.33 -30.34
CA LEU A 244 9.86 14.73 -29.09
C LEU A 244 10.86 13.88 -28.27
N ILE A 245 11.86 13.27 -28.91
CA ILE A 245 12.68 12.22 -28.27
C ILE A 245 13.63 12.79 -27.20
N ASP A 246 14.05 14.05 -27.33
CA ASP A 246 14.89 14.71 -26.32
C ASP A 246 14.05 15.25 -25.14
N SER A 247 12.77 15.55 -25.37
CA SER A 247 11.88 16.07 -24.32
C SER A 247 11.55 15.01 -23.27
N ASP A 248 11.31 13.76 -23.69
CA ASP A 248 11.04 12.63 -22.77
C ASP A 248 12.26 12.36 -21.87
N ILE A 249 13.48 12.38 -22.42
CA ILE A 249 14.72 12.18 -21.65
C ILE A 249 14.94 13.33 -20.67
N VAL A 250 14.73 14.58 -21.11
CA VAL A 250 14.86 15.75 -20.25
C VAL A 250 13.86 15.68 -19.10
N TYR A 251 12.60 15.32 -19.37
CA TYR A 251 11.58 15.15 -18.35
C TYR A 251 11.98 14.11 -17.30
N HIS A 252 12.35 12.90 -17.72
CA HIS A 252 12.74 11.84 -16.79
C HIS A 252 14.04 12.18 -16.04
N THR A 253 14.97 12.91 -16.66
CA THR A 253 16.22 13.34 -16.02
C THR A 253 15.96 14.39 -14.93
N LEU A 254 15.15 15.40 -15.22
CA LEU A 254 14.77 16.43 -14.25
C LEU A 254 13.97 15.82 -13.09
N GLN A 255 13.04 14.92 -13.38
CA GLN A 255 12.25 14.20 -12.38
C GLN A 255 13.15 13.33 -11.49
N CYS A 256 14.09 12.60 -12.09
CA CYS A 256 15.05 11.78 -11.36
C CYS A 256 15.92 12.64 -10.44
N LEU A 257 16.44 13.78 -10.92
CA LEU A 257 17.25 14.69 -10.12
C LEU A 257 16.45 15.25 -8.93
N ALA A 258 15.21 15.66 -9.15
CA ALA A 258 14.33 16.14 -8.09
C ALA A 258 14.07 15.07 -7.02
N PHE A 259 13.76 13.83 -7.43
CA PHE A 259 13.54 12.74 -6.47
C PHE A 259 14.82 12.29 -5.76
N CYS A 260 15.98 12.32 -6.43
CA CYS A 260 17.26 12.05 -5.78
C CYS A 260 17.56 13.11 -4.71
N LEU A 261 17.39 14.40 -5.01
CA LEU A 261 17.55 15.48 -4.02
C LEU A 261 16.61 15.28 -2.82
N LEU A 262 15.35 14.96 -3.10
CA LEU A 262 14.35 14.67 -2.07
C LEU A 262 14.72 13.45 -1.22
N SER A 263 15.30 12.40 -1.84
CA SER A 263 15.74 11.19 -1.14
C SER A 263 16.94 11.42 -0.21
N VAL A 264 17.80 12.41 -0.53
CA VAL A 264 18.91 12.81 0.35
C VAL A 264 18.38 13.54 1.59
N ILE A 265 17.35 14.37 1.43
CA ILE A 265 16.72 15.07 2.55
C ILE A 265 15.91 14.08 3.41
N ILE A 266 15.18 13.16 2.78
CA ILE A 266 14.30 12.21 3.46
C ILE A 266 14.58 10.80 2.94
N MET A 267 15.28 10.00 3.75
CA MET A 267 15.67 8.63 3.42
C MET A 267 14.50 7.73 3.01
N ARG A 268 13.30 7.96 3.56
CA ARG A 268 12.09 7.19 3.20
C ARG A 268 11.60 7.45 1.78
N LEU A 269 12.01 8.54 1.13
CA LEU A 269 11.61 8.91 -0.23
C LEU A 269 12.52 8.30 -1.31
N LYS A 270 13.48 7.45 -0.93
CA LYS A 270 14.22 6.57 -1.85
C LYS A 270 13.29 5.71 -2.72
N LEU A 271 12.11 5.36 -2.19
CA LEU A 271 11.04 4.67 -2.90
C LEU A 271 10.73 5.30 -4.26
N PHE A 272 10.72 6.63 -4.36
CA PHE A 272 10.42 7.33 -5.61
C PHE A 272 11.68 7.54 -6.48
N ALA A 273 12.85 7.66 -5.87
CA ALA A 273 14.10 7.90 -6.61
C ALA A 273 14.58 6.65 -7.37
N THR A 274 14.49 5.47 -6.76
CA THR A 274 15.08 4.23 -7.30
C THR A 274 14.47 3.79 -8.65
N PRO A 275 13.13 3.78 -8.84
CA PRO A 275 12.54 3.48 -10.14
C PRO A 275 12.97 4.46 -11.24
N HIS A 276 13.06 5.76 -10.93
CA HIS A 276 13.51 6.77 -11.88
C HIS A 276 14.99 6.61 -12.28
N LEU A 277 15.86 6.23 -11.34
CA LEU A 277 17.26 5.88 -11.63
C LEU A 277 17.36 4.65 -12.54
N CYS A 278 16.49 3.67 -12.32
CA CYS A 278 16.40 2.48 -13.16
C CYS A 278 15.92 2.82 -14.58
N ILE A 279 14.98 3.74 -14.75
CA ILE A 279 14.57 4.21 -16.08
C ILE A 279 15.71 4.94 -16.79
N ILE A 280 16.42 5.84 -16.10
CA ILE A 280 17.54 6.61 -16.68
C ILE A 280 18.72 5.71 -17.06
N SER A 281 18.92 4.56 -16.40
CA SER A 281 19.99 3.62 -16.80
C SER A 281 19.82 3.08 -18.23
N SER A 282 18.60 3.08 -18.77
CA SER A 282 18.37 2.68 -20.17
C SER A 282 18.94 3.66 -21.19
N VAL A 283 19.12 4.94 -20.83
CA VAL A 283 19.60 6.00 -21.74
C VAL A 283 21.02 5.70 -22.25
N PHE A 284 21.81 4.92 -21.50
CA PHE A 284 23.12 4.43 -21.96
C PHE A 284 23.06 3.59 -23.25
N PHE A 285 21.91 3.03 -23.59
CA PHE A 285 21.70 2.28 -24.83
C PHE A 285 21.25 3.12 -26.02
N LYS A 286 20.96 4.43 -25.84
CA LYS A 286 20.51 5.29 -26.93
C LYS A 286 21.68 5.58 -27.88
N PRO A 287 21.65 5.07 -29.13
CA PRO A 287 22.82 5.16 -30.04
C PRO A 287 23.17 6.59 -30.45
N SER A 288 22.20 7.51 -30.46
CA SER A 288 22.39 8.89 -30.88
C SER A 288 23.05 9.79 -29.82
N LEU A 289 23.01 9.39 -28.54
CA LEU A 289 23.52 10.21 -27.43
C LEU A 289 25.02 9.95 -27.14
N PHE A 290 25.51 8.76 -27.47
CA PHE A 290 26.91 8.37 -27.32
C PHE A 290 27.56 8.05 -28.68
N PRO A 291 28.01 9.06 -29.45
CA PRO A 291 28.75 8.86 -30.71
C PRO A 291 30.22 8.47 -30.44
N LEU A 292 30.49 7.68 -29.41
CA LEU A 292 31.83 7.18 -29.13
C LEU A 292 32.20 6.18 -30.22
N LYS A 293 33.28 6.45 -30.96
CA LYS A 293 33.89 5.52 -31.95
C LYS A 293 34.49 4.26 -31.30
N LEU A 294 33.99 3.82 -30.14
CA LEU A 294 34.28 2.50 -29.62
C LEU A 294 33.58 1.47 -30.51
N LYS A 295 34.23 0.35 -30.81
CA LYS A 295 33.52 -0.75 -31.48
C LYS A 295 32.34 -1.15 -30.59
N ASN A 296 31.13 -1.19 -31.16
CA ASN A 296 29.89 -1.58 -30.46
C ASN A 296 30.06 -2.84 -29.59
N LEU A 297 30.93 -3.76 -30.00
CA LEU A 297 31.32 -4.96 -29.26
C LEU A 297 31.81 -4.71 -27.81
N TYR A 298 32.64 -3.68 -27.58
CA TYR A 298 33.18 -3.40 -26.25
C TYR A 298 32.11 -2.79 -25.33
N ILE A 299 31.23 -1.94 -25.87
CA ILE A 299 30.11 -1.33 -25.13
C ILE A 299 29.13 -2.44 -24.70
N TYR A 300 28.72 -3.31 -25.64
CA TYR A 300 27.89 -4.46 -25.30
C TYR A 300 28.57 -5.40 -24.29
N GLY A 301 29.89 -5.60 -24.40
CA GLY A 301 30.67 -6.42 -23.45
C GLY A 301 30.66 -5.88 -22.01
N VAL A 302 30.89 -4.58 -21.83
CA VAL A 302 30.84 -3.93 -20.50
C VAL A 302 29.42 -4.02 -19.92
N ILE A 303 28.40 -3.83 -20.74
CA ILE A 303 27.01 -3.88 -20.27
C ILE A 303 26.58 -5.30 -19.91
N ILE A 304 26.95 -6.31 -20.72
CA ILE A 304 26.69 -7.70 -20.38
C ILE A 304 27.38 -8.06 -19.06
N ALA A 305 28.63 -7.61 -18.85
CA ALA A 305 29.34 -7.82 -17.60
C ALA A 305 28.62 -7.16 -16.40
N LEU A 306 28.10 -5.94 -16.57
CA LEU A 306 27.30 -5.26 -15.53
C LEU A 306 26.00 -6.01 -15.23
N ILE A 307 25.23 -6.41 -16.25
CA ILE A 307 24.00 -7.19 -16.09
C ILE A 307 24.29 -8.53 -15.41
N SER A 308 25.38 -9.21 -15.77
CA SER A 308 25.79 -10.47 -15.14
C SER A 308 26.19 -10.28 -13.67
N CYS A 309 26.90 -9.22 -13.34
CA CYS A 309 27.27 -8.90 -11.95
C CYS A 309 26.04 -8.57 -11.10
N MET A 310 25.15 -7.72 -11.62
CA MET A 310 23.88 -7.38 -11.00
C MET A 310 22.96 -8.60 -10.89
N GLY A 311 22.95 -9.47 -11.90
CA GLY A 311 22.19 -10.72 -11.91
C GLY A 311 22.66 -11.68 -10.84
N TYR A 312 23.98 -11.84 -10.64
CA TYR A 312 24.54 -12.72 -9.60
C TYR A 312 24.07 -12.30 -8.20
N GLN A 313 24.31 -11.03 -7.84
CA GLN A 313 23.90 -10.53 -6.53
C GLN A 313 22.37 -10.39 -6.42
N GLY A 314 21.69 -10.00 -7.50
CA GLY A 314 20.24 -9.87 -7.55
C GLY A 314 19.53 -11.20 -7.32
N VAL A 315 20.01 -12.29 -7.92
CA VAL A 315 19.49 -13.64 -7.66
C VAL A 315 19.70 -14.03 -6.19
N SER A 316 20.84 -13.70 -5.59
CA SER A 316 21.06 -13.92 -4.15
C SER A 316 20.06 -13.12 -3.29
N ASN A 317 19.83 -11.85 -3.60
CA ASN A 317 18.89 -11.00 -2.87
C ASN A 317 17.47 -11.55 -2.98
N VAL A 318 17.02 -11.88 -4.20
CA VAL A 318 15.70 -12.45 -4.46
C VAL A 318 15.54 -13.79 -3.72
N LYS A 319 16.56 -14.65 -3.76
CA LYS A 319 16.53 -15.93 -3.06
C LYS A 319 16.44 -15.74 -1.55
N GLN A 320 17.17 -14.78 -0.99
CA GLN A 320 17.10 -14.44 0.42
C GLN A 320 15.71 -13.95 0.81
N GLU A 321 15.12 -13.03 0.03
CA GLU A 321 13.76 -12.52 0.27
C GLU A 321 12.71 -13.62 0.19
N ILE A 322 12.77 -14.48 -0.84
CA ILE A 322 11.86 -15.63 -0.98
C ILE A 322 12.07 -16.65 0.15
N SER A 323 13.29 -16.80 0.68
CA SER A 323 13.55 -17.78 1.75
C SER A 323 13.03 -17.38 3.13
N LYS A 324 12.60 -16.13 3.31
CA LYS A 324 11.98 -15.69 4.57
C LYS A 324 10.67 -16.47 4.74
N GLN A 325 10.51 -17.12 5.89
CA GLN A 325 9.26 -17.77 6.28
C GLN A 325 8.81 -17.11 7.58
N GLY A 326 7.85 -16.21 7.48
CA GLY A 326 7.18 -15.59 8.60
C GLY A 326 5.77 -16.16 8.76
N GLU A 327 5.25 -16.04 9.97
CA GLU A 327 3.89 -16.44 10.31
C GLU A 327 3.28 -15.34 11.18
N TYR A 328 2.13 -14.82 10.78
CA TYR A 328 1.41 -13.85 11.59
C TYR A 328 0.63 -14.56 12.71
N SER A 329 0.87 -14.17 13.96
CA SER A 329 0.10 -14.66 15.10
C SER A 329 -0.09 -13.57 16.15
N ASN A 330 -1.36 -13.32 16.54
CA ASN A 330 -1.69 -12.36 17.58
C ASN A 330 -2.95 -12.79 18.36
N PRO A 331 -2.85 -13.86 19.19
CA PRO A 331 -4.00 -14.39 19.93
C PRO A 331 -4.59 -13.36 20.90
N ASP A 332 -3.78 -12.50 21.52
CA ASP A 332 -4.26 -11.46 22.44
C ASP A 332 -5.23 -10.48 21.75
N GLN A 333 -4.96 -10.13 20.49
CA GLN A 333 -5.85 -9.26 19.70
C GLN A 333 -7.10 -10.02 19.22
N GLU A 334 -7.00 -11.33 18.98
CA GLU A 334 -8.14 -12.19 18.63
C GLU A 334 -9.15 -12.23 19.78
N TYR A 335 -8.66 -12.48 21.01
CA TYR A 335 -9.49 -12.46 22.21
C TYR A 335 -10.13 -11.10 22.47
N LEU A 336 -9.39 -10.02 22.24
CA LEU A 336 -9.89 -8.65 22.38
C LEU A 336 -11.10 -8.41 21.47
N PHE A 337 -10.98 -8.73 20.18
CA PHE A 337 -12.06 -8.49 19.23
C PHE A 337 -13.23 -9.44 19.42
N ASN A 338 -12.97 -10.70 19.81
CA ASN A 338 -14.03 -11.62 20.24
C ASN A 338 -14.79 -11.08 21.47
N TRP A 339 -14.09 -10.45 22.41
CA TRP A 339 -14.73 -9.81 23.56
C TRP A 339 -15.59 -8.62 23.13
N ILE A 340 -15.09 -7.75 22.25
CA ILE A 340 -15.85 -6.60 21.71
C ILE A 340 -17.11 -7.09 21.01
N ILE A 341 -16.97 -8.12 20.17
CA ILE A 341 -18.10 -8.71 19.42
C ILE A 341 -19.21 -9.19 20.36
N LYS A 342 -18.85 -9.86 21.46
CA LYS A 342 -19.81 -10.48 22.40
C LYS A 342 -20.37 -9.53 23.45
N ASN A 343 -19.61 -8.53 23.90
CA ASN A 343 -19.95 -7.75 25.10
C ASN A 343 -20.36 -6.29 24.82
N THR A 344 -20.23 -5.79 23.58
CA THR A 344 -20.62 -4.41 23.25
C THR A 344 -21.68 -4.37 22.16
N LYS A 345 -22.48 -3.31 22.17
CA LYS A 345 -23.48 -3.05 21.14
C LYS A 345 -22.81 -2.57 19.84
N GLN A 346 -23.57 -2.57 18.74
CA GLN A 346 -23.08 -2.14 17.43
C GLN A 346 -22.90 -0.62 17.34
N ASP A 347 -23.67 0.15 18.10
CA ASP A 347 -23.60 1.60 18.21
C ASP A 347 -22.59 2.10 19.26
N ASP A 348 -21.94 1.18 19.99
CA ASP A 348 -20.96 1.53 21.01
C ASP A 348 -19.67 2.07 20.37
N VAL A 349 -19.28 3.28 20.80
CA VAL A 349 -18.18 4.04 20.20
C VAL A 349 -16.85 3.78 20.91
N PHE A 350 -15.81 3.55 20.11
CA PHE A 350 -14.46 3.27 20.58
C PHE A 350 -13.47 4.40 20.27
N ALA A 351 -12.51 4.59 21.17
CA ALA A 351 -11.34 5.43 20.96
C ALA A 351 -10.07 4.73 21.47
N GLY A 352 -8.91 5.10 20.90
CA GLY A 352 -7.64 4.50 21.32
C GLY A 352 -6.52 4.73 20.30
N PRO A 353 -5.44 3.93 20.37
CA PRO A 353 -4.35 4.01 19.41
C PRO A 353 -4.84 3.84 17.96
N MET A 354 -4.43 4.75 17.08
CA MET A 354 -4.87 4.79 15.67
C MET A 354 -4.71 3.45 14.93
N PRO A 355 -3.59 2.71 15.06
CA PRO A 355 -3.45 1.42 14.40
C PRO A 355 -4.52 0.41 14.81
N LEU A 356 -4.94 0.44 16.08
CA LEU A 356 -5.94 -0.48 16.62
C LEU A 356 -7.36 -0.07 16.25
N MET A 357 -7.66 1.23 16.15
CA MET A 357 -8.98 1.72 15.75
C MET A 357 -9.38 1.26 14.35
N ALA A 358 -8.42 1.25 13.41
CA ALA A 358 -8.66 0.72 12.08
C ALA A 358 -9.08 -0.76 12.11
N ASN A 359 -8.40 -1.58 12.91
CA ASN A 359 -8.75 -2.98 13.08
C ASN A 359 -10.08 -3.19 13.82
N VAL A 360 -10.39 -2.37 14.82
CA VAL A 360 -11.70 -2.39 15.49
C VAL A 360 -12.80 -2.14 14.47
N LYS A 361 -12.67 -1.09 13.65
CA LYS A 361 -13.64 -0.82 12.60
C LYS A 361 -13.75 -1.98 11.61
N LEU A 362 -12.63 -2.52 11.13
CA LEU A 362 -12.64 -3.61 10.15
C LEU A 362 -13.25 -4.92 10.69
N SER A 363 -12.77 -5.38 11.85
CA SER A 363 -13.10 -6.71 12.39
C SER A 363 -14.37 -6.72 13.21
N THR A 364 -14.80 -5.56 13.72
CA THR A 364 -15.96 -5.49 14.61
C THR A 364 -17.06 -4.55 14.09
N LEU A 365 -16.81 -3.70 13.09
CA LEU A 365 -17.76 -2.72 12.53
C LEU A 365 -18.28 -1.69 13.56
N ARG A 366 -17.59 -1.53 14.70
CA ARG A 366 -17.95 -0.53 15.72
C ARG A 366 -17.52 0.87 15.26
N PRO A 367 -18.29 1.92 15.57
CA PRO A 367 -17.90 3.30 15.36
C PRO A 367 -16.61 3.66 16.10
N ILE A 368 -15.76 4.45 15.44
CA ILE A 368 -14.49 4.93 16.00
C ILE A 368 -14.43 6.46 16.01
N VAL A 369 -13.75 7.02 17.01
CA VAL A 369 -13.60 8.47 17.17
C VAL A 369 -12.40 9.04 16.41
N ASN A 370 -11.34 8.26 16.28
CA ASN A 370 -10.07 8.66 15.71
C ASN A 370 -9.47 7.54 14.86
N HIS A 371 -8.69 7.91 13.85
CA HIS A 371 -8.13 6.97 12.88
C HIS A 371 -6.82 7.50 12.27
N PRO A 372 -6.04 6.66 11.55
CA PRO A 372 -4.69 6.98 11.08
C PRO A 372 -4.55 8.16 10.09
N HIS A 373 -5.62 8.73 9.55
CA HIS A 373 -5.56 9.85 8.61
C HIS A 373 -5.66 11.18 9.33
N TYR A 374 -4.50 11.70 9.72
CA TYR A 374 -4.35 12.94 10.49
C TYR A 374 -3.97 14.14 9.61
N GLU A 375 -4.24 14.11 8.31
CA GLU A 375 -4.01 15.24 7.41
C GLU A 375 -5.00 16.38 7.73
N HIS A 376 -6.23 16.03 8.11
CA HIS A 376 -7.25 16.99 8.51
C HIS A 376 -6.99 17.53 9.92
N VAL A 377 -7.22 18.84 10.11
CA VAL A 377 -7.01 19.53 11.39
C VAL A 377 -7.93 18.95 12.47
N GLU A 378 -9.20 18.73 12.16
CA GLU A 378 -10.19 18.23 13.12
C GLU A 378 -9.84 16.83 13.66
N ILE A 379 -9.39 15.92 12.78
CA ILE A 379 -8.98 14.57 13.19
C ILE A 379 -7.67 14.60 13.98
N ARG A 380 -6.74 15.52 13.66
CA ARG A 380 -5.56 15.76 14.52
C ARG A 380 -5.97 16.20 15.92
N ASP A 381 -6.89 17.13 16.03
CA ASP A 381 -7.33 17.66 17.33
C ASP A 381 -8.07 16.60 18.14
N ARG A 382 -8.95 15.81 17.52
CA ARG A 382 -9.62 14.66 18.15
C ARG A 382 -8.61 13.61 18.60
N THR A 383 -7.66 13.26 17.75
CA THR A 383 -6.60 12.30 18.06
C THR A 383 -5.73 12.80 19.20
N LEU A 384 -5.35 14.08 19.22
CA LEU A 384 -4.58 14.67 20.32
C LEU A 384 -5.35 14.57 21.66
N LYS A 385 -6.66 14.81 21.65
CA LYS A 385 -7.53 14.63 22.83
C LYS A 385 -7.57 13.17 23.27
N VAL A 386 -7.73 12.21 22.36
CA VAL A 386 -7.71 10.77 22.66
C VAL A 386 -6.37 10.35 23.27
N TYR A 387 -5.25 10.79 22.68
CA TYR A 387 -3.91 10.46 23.15
C TYR A 387 -3.52 11.16 24.46
N SER A 388 -4.30 12.15 24.93
CA SER A 388 -4.08 12.77 26.23
C SER A 388 -4.22 11.78 27.40
N MET A 389 -4.79 10.59 27.16
CA MET A 389 -4.76 9.47 28.09
C MET A 389 -3.35 9.01 28.47
N PHE A 390 -2.34 9.21 27.59
CA PHE A 390 -0.93 8.89 27.87
C PHE A 390 -0.13 10.04 28.49
N SER A 391 -0.82 11.14 28.85
CA SER A 391 -0.20 12.34 29.44
C SER A 391 -0.23 12.30 30.98
N LYS A 392 0.19 13.40 31.60
CA LYS A 392 0.04 13.66 33.06
C LYS A 392 -1.19 14.51 33.39
N LYS A 393 -2.10 14.68 32.43
CA LYS A 393 -3.35 15.43 32.63
C LYS A 393 -4.28 14.68 33.59
N PRO A 394 -4.97 15.36 34.52
CA PRO A 394 -5.91 14.71 35.44
C PRO A 394 -6.94 13.83 34.72
N LEU A 395 -7.09 12.59 35.16
CA LEU A 395 -7.96 11.59 34.51
C LEU A 395 -9.41 12.04 34.40
N LEU A 396 -9.94 12.78 35.37
CA LEU A 396 -11.30 13.34 35.30
C LEU A 396 -11.49 14.28 34.10
N LYS A 397 -10.47 15.08 33.76
CA LYS A 397 -10.51 15.98 32.60
C LYS A 397 -10.42 15.19 31.29
N VAL A 398 -9.58 14.16 31.25
CA VAL A 398 -9.49 13.24 30.09
C VAL A 398 -10.81 12.51 29.88
N TYR A 399 -11.41 12.01 30.96
CA TYR A 399 -12.71 11.34 30.96
C TYR A 399 -13.81 12.22 30.38
N ASN A 400 -13.99 13.44 30.90
CA ASN A 400 -15.00 14.37 30.39
C ASN A 400 -14.77 14.67 28.90
N THR A 401 -13.51 14.89 28.51
CA THR A 401 -13.16 15.15 27.09
C THR A 401 -13.54 13.99 26.18
N LEU A 402 -13.29 12.74 26.59
CA LEU A 402 -13.65 11.54 25.83
C LEU A 402 -15.18 11.34 25.79
N LYS A 403 -15.85 11.56 26.92
CA LYS A 403 -17.31 11.48 27.03
C LYS A 403 -18.02 12.51 26.15
N ASP A 404 -17.50 13.74 26.08
CA ASP A 404 -18.01 14.80 25.20
C ASP A 404 -17.88 14.43 23.72
N MET A 405 -16.91 13.59 23.35
CA MET A 405 -16.75 13.03 21.99
C MET A 405 -17.63 11.78 21.75
N GLY A 406 -18.45 11.38 22.72
CA GLY A 406 -19.33 10.22 22.63
C GLY A 406 -18.65 8.87 22.86
N VAL A 407 -17.40 8.85 23.36
CA VAL A 407 -16.65 7.61 23.61
C VAL A 407 -17.29 6.85 24.77
N LYS A 408 -17.57 5.56 24.55
CA LYS A 408 -18.04 4.65 25.61
C LYS A 408 -16.95 3.69 26.10
N TYR A 409 -16.09 3.26 25.18
CA TYR A 409 -14.96 2.37 25.49
C TYR A 409 -13.66 2.96 24.97
N PHE A 410 -12.66 3.02 25.84
CA PHE A 410 -11.30 3.39 25.49
C PHE A 410 -10.41 2.13 25.46
N LEU A 411 -9.76 1.91 24.33
CA LEU A 411 -8.79 0.84 24.13
C LEU A 411 -7.39 1.34 24.44
N PHE A 412 -6.76 0.73 25.42
CA PHE A 412 -5.42 1.06 25.87
C PHE A 412 -4.43 -0.05 25.52
N GLN A 413 -3.27 0.34 25.02
CA GLN A 413 -2.17 -0.57 24.70
C GLN A 413 -0.96 -0.24 25.57
N ALA A 414 -0.55 -1.20 26.40
CA ALA A 414 0.51 -0.98 27.39
C ALA A 414 1.87 -0.61 26.77
N HIS A 415 2.18 -1.10 25.57
CA HIS A 415 3.44 -0.80 24.90
C HIS A 415 3.62 0.68 24.56
N ASN A 416 2.52 1.45 24.40
CA ASN A 416 2.59 2.90 24.19
C ASN A 416 3.07 3.64 25.45
N CYS A 417 3.07 3.01 26.62
CA CYS A 417 3.64 3.61 27.83
C CYS A 417 5.12 3.27 28.02
N MET A 418 5.70 2.39 27.21
CA MET A 418 7.09 2.00 27.34
C MET A 418 8.02 3.12 26.92
N SER A 419 9.08 3.34 27.71
CA SER A 419 10.15 4.26 27.34
C SER A 419 10.99 3.62 26.23
N HIS A 420 11.45 4.44 25.27
CA HIS A 420 12.31 3.95 24.21
C HIS A 420 13.65 3.47 24.81
N PRO A 421 14.17 2.27 24.47
CA PRO A 421 15.31 1.66 25.15
C PRO A 421 16.58 2.53 25.18
N THR A 422 16.85 3.26 24.09
CA THR A 422 18.07 4.06 23.93
C THR A 422 17.86 5.57 23.90
N LYS A 423 16.61 6.04 23.78
CA LYS A 423 16.28 7.45 23.57
C LYS A 423 15.03 7.84 24.37
N PRO A 424 15.14 8.03 25.70
CA PRO A 424 13.99 8.30 26.56
C PRO A 424 13.10 9.47 26.07
N GLN A 425 13.69 10.43 25.35
CA GLN A 425 13.00 11.55 24.71
C GLN A 425 12.01 11.14 23.60
N CYS A 426 12.16 9.95 23.01
CA CYS A 426 11.26 9.38 22.01
C CYS A 426 10.19 8.49 22.67
N SER A 427 9.62 8.94 23.79
CA SER A 427 8.51 8.27 24.49
C SER A 427 7.32 9.21 24.62
N TYR A 428 6.11 8.65 24.68
CA TYR A 428 4.90 9.46 24.87
C TYR A 428 4.96 10.32 26.12
N LYS A 429 5.60 9.83 27.20
CA LYS A 429 5.80 10.57 28.44
C LYS A 429 6.51 11.90 28.20
N MET A 430 7.65 11.89 27.50
CA MET A 430 8.41 13.11 27.23
C MET A 430 7.74 14.00 26.18
N MET A 431 7.11 13.41 25.16
CA MET A 431 6.36 14.18 24.15
C MET A 431 5.20 14.96 24.78
N TRP A 432 4.49 14.37 25.75
CA TRP A 432 3.43 15.04 26.48
C TRP A 432 3.93 16.08 27.48
N ASP A 433 5.11 15.88 28.08
CA ASP A 433 5.73 16.91 28.94
C ASP A 433 6.06 18.19 28.13
N LEU A 434 6.42 18.06 26.85
CA LEU A 434 6.61 19.20 25.93
C LEU A 434 5.27 19.81 25.47
N GLN A 435 4.28 18.98 25.18
CA GLN A 435 2.99 19.42 24.64
C GLN A 435 2.08 20.06 25.71
N ASP A 436 2.17 19.61 26.96
CA ASP A 436 1.34 20.06 28.08
C ASP A 436 2.20 20.35 29.33
N PRO A 437 3.00 21.45 29.29
CA PRO A 437 3.96 21.75 30.35
C PRO A 437 3.30 22.08 31.70
N GLN A 438 2.01 22.44 31.69
CA GLN A 438 1.25 22.79 32.90
C GLN A 438 1.07 21.58 33.83
N ASN A 439 1.07 20.36 33.29
CA ASN A 439 0.79 19.14 34.03
C ASN A 439 2.05 18.29 34.34
N ILE A 440 3.26 18.82 34.11
CA ILE A 440 4.53 18.09 34.30
C ILE A 440 4.67 17.52 35.73
N GLY A 441 4.17 18.24 36.74
CA GLY A 441 4.25 17.87 38.15
C GLY A 441 3.30 16.76 38.59
N ASN A 442 2.34 16.36 37.75
CA ASN A 442 1.40 15.30 38.07
C ASN A 442 1.99 13.90 37.80
N ILE A 443 1.36 12.88 38.37
CA ILE A 443 1.68 11.48 38.06
C ILE A 443 1.22 11.16 36.64
N ASN A 444 2.01 10.38 35.90
CA ASN A 444 1.62 9.94 34.56
C ASN A 444 0.45 8.94 34.64
N ASN A 445 -0.55 9.13 33.78
CA ASN A 445 -1.70 8.24 33.67
C ASN A 445 -1.29 6.79 33.33
N CYS A 446 -0.24 6.58 32.54
CA CYS A 446 0.36 5.26 32.32
C CYS A 446 0.76 4.57 33.64
N ASP A 447 1.41 5.30 34.54
CA ASP A 447 1.89 4.78 35.83
C ASP A 447 0.69 4.46 36.74
N LEU A 448 -0.38 5.26 36.69
CA LEU A 448 -1.64 5.01 37.41
C LEU A 448 -2.36 3.76 36.91
N ILE A 449 -2.48 3.61 35.58
CA ILE A 449 -3.12 2.45 34.94
C ILE A 449 -2.33 1.17 35.25
N GLU A 450 -1.00 1.22 35.13
CA GLU A 450 -0.12 0.10 35.47
C GLU A 450 -0.28 -0.29 36.95
N LYS A 451 -0.35 0.69 37.84
CA LYS A 451 -0.61 0.46 39.27
C LYS A 451 -1.97 -0.19 39.49
N THR A 452 -3.03 0.29 38.86
CA THR A 452 -4.38 -0.32 38.92
C THR A 452 -4.35 -1.78 38.49
N ILE A 453 -3.65 -2.12 37.40
CA ILE A 453 -3.57 -3.50 36.89
C ILE A 453 -2.82 -4.39 37.89
N LYS A 454 -1.66 -3.93 38.38
CA LYS A 454 -0.82 -4.67 39.32
C LYS A 454 -1.51 -4.90 40.67
N THR A 455 -2.17 -3.88 41.22
CA THR A 455 -2.82 -3.96 42.53
C THR A 455 -4.30 -4.37 42.46
N ARG A 456 -4.87 -4.50 41.25
CA ARG A 456 -6.31 -4.70 41.00
C ARG A 456 -7.20 -3.69 41.73
N ASN A 457 -6.70 -2.47 41.92
CA ASN A 457 -7.40 -1.41 42.66
C ASN A 457 -7.87 -0.33 41.67
N GLN A 458 -9.17 -0.30 41.43
CA GLN A 458 -9.80 0.61 40.45
C GLN A 458 -9.73 2.08 40.87
N LYS A 459 -9.55 2.37 42.16
CA LYS A 459 -9.58 3.73 42.72
C LYS A 459 -8.54 4.67 42.11
N PHE A 460 -7.42 4.15 41.58
CA PHE A 460 -6.37 5.00 40.99
C PHE A 460 -6.74 5.58 39.62
N ILE A 461 -7.74 5.03 38.94
CA ILE A 461 -8.16 5.48 37.61
C ILE A 461 -9.64 5.86 37.53
N GLU A 462 -10.32 6.03 38.66
CA GLU A 462 -11.67 6.60 38.68
C GLU A 462 -11.69 7.95 37.93
N PRO A 463 -12.69 8.21 37.07
CA PRO A 463 -13.95 7.46 36.91
C PRO A 463 -13.94 6.32 35.86
N PHE A 464 -12.80 5.95 35.27
CA PHE A 464 -12.75 4.83 34.31
C PHE A 464 -12.96 3.49 35.02
N GLU A 465 -13.54 2.50 34.32
CA GLU A 465 -13.73 1.12 34.78
C GLU A 465 -13.01 0.13 33.86
N VAL A 466 -12.08 -0.70 34.37
CA VAL A 466 -11.44 -1.75 33.55
C VAL A 466 -12.42 -2.91 33.36
N VAL A 467 -12.89 -3.11 32.13
CA VAL A 467 -13.85 -4.18 31.78
C VAL A 467 -13.21 -5.36 31.06
N TYR A 468 -12.01 -5.16 30.51
CA TYR A 468 -11.22 -6.21 29.87
C TYR A 468 -9.72 -5.94 30.07
N ASN A 469 -8.97 -6.98 30.37
CA ASN A 469 -7.52 -6.89 30.54
C ASN A 469 -6.87 -8.21 30.08
N GLN A 470 -6.10 -8.16 29.00
CA GLN A 470 -5.34 -9.30 28.52
C GLN A 470 -3.99 -8.84 27.97
N LYS A 471 -2.94 -9.08 28.76
CA LYS A 471 -1.53 -8.77 28.48
C LYS A 471 -1.30 -7.37 27.91
N ASN A 472 -1.42 -7.24 26.58
CA ASN A 472 -1.10 -6.05 25.82
C ASN A 472 -2.29 -5.09 25.61
N TYR A 473 -3.53 -5.56 25.81
CA TYR A 473 -4.74 -4.80 25.52
C TYR A 473 -5.65 -4.69 26.74
N ILE A 474 -6.17 -3.49 26.95
CA ILE A 474 -7.04 -3.16 28.07
C ILE A 474 -8.20 -2.34 27.55
N ILE A 475 -9.42 -2.68 27.95
CA ILE A 475 -10.60 -1.87 27.66
C ILE A 475 -11.05 -1.22 28.95
N MET A 476 -11.11 0.10 28.90
CA MET A 476 -11.69 0.93 29.95
C MET A 476 -13.04 1.44 29.47
N LYS A 477 -14.07 1.20 30.26
CA LYS A 477 -15.39 1.77 30.06
C LYS A 477 -15.44 3.15 30.72
N LEU A 478 -16.13 4.07 30.07
CA LEU A 478 -16.46 5.40 30.61
C LEU A 478 -17.80 5.38 31.35
#